data_AF-A0A7K0QQT3-F1
#
_entry.id   AF-A0A7K0QQT3-F1
#
_cell.length_a   1.000
_cell.length_b   1.000
_cell.length_c   1.000
_cell.angle_alpha   90.00
_cell.angle_beta   90.00
_cell.angle_gamma   90.00
#
_symmetry.space_group_name_H-M   'P 1'
#
loop_
_entity.id
_entity.type
_entity.pdbx_description
1 polymer ?
#
loop_
_entity_poly.entity_id
_entity_poly.type
_entity_poly.pdbx_seq_one_letter_code
_entity_poly.pdbx_strand_id
1 'polypeptide(L)'
;MPQTMTAPALRVAVPGESPVEQNHGHGRRLTMAFEALDDFPALSASRDRVLRIVGDGPAPSAQLLTAVESDVALVVAVLRAANALDGLEAGRVDSAAQATQLLSPEGVAAVAADVRTFDFFERHAVWDVIPERFRLHALTTQRAAARLAAEGGFPDPDRLLVTALLHDLGKLVLMHAYAGYPNRVHQGARTPEERMACERAELGVDHALVGGVLARRWGLPGSVAAVIERHHAIDATGEAAFVRLADMLAHYGQGGIVSPQEMLRCAAVVGLDREDLRAIMVDLPFAQAARLRTIEPCPLSMRELDVLRHLAEGKVYKQIALALDLSTSTVRTHLHNIYGKLGAVDRAQAVLMANERGWI
;
A
#
# COMPACT_ATOMS: atom_id res chain seq x y z
N MET A 1 67.81 3.78 1.59
CA MET A 1 66.47 3.32 1.17
C MET A 1 65.50 3.67 2.30
N PRO A 2 64.83 4.83 2.26
CA PRO A 2 64.06 5.33 3.39
C PRO A 2 62.64 4.74 3.40
N GLN A 3 62.13 4.50 4.61
CA GLN A 3 60.80 3.98 4.91
C GLN A 3 59.75 5.08 4.65
N THR A 4 58.77 4.80 3.81
CA THR A 4 57.59 5.67 3.60
C THR A 4 56.55 5.40 4.68
N MET A 5 56.46 6.30 5.65
CA MET A 5 55.32 6.43 6.55
C MET A 5 54.15 7.07 5.81
N THR A 6 53.04 6.35 5.67
CA THR A 6 51.79 6.86 5.10
C THR A 6 51.02 7.64 6.16
N ALA A 7 50.89 8.96 5.99
CA ALA A 7 50.04 9.81 6.82
C ALA A 7 48.54 9.60 6.48
N PRO A 8 47.61 9.75 7.45
CA PRO A 8 46.19 9.63 7.18
C PRO A 8 45.69 10.87 6.42
N ALA A 9 44.88 10.66 5.38
CA ALA A 9 44.25 11.72 4.63
C ALA A 9 43.25 12.48 5.52
N LEU A 10 43.52 13.77 5.77
CA LEU A 10 42.55 14.70 6.36
C LEU A 10 41.32 14.78 5.44
N ARG A 11 40.15 14.40 5.97
CA ARG A 11 38.86 14.76 5.36
C ARG A 11 38.71 16.27 5.43
N VAL A 12 38.65 16.92 4.27
CA VAL A 12 38.25 18.33 4.15
C VAL A 12 36.76 18.41 4.51
N ALA A 13 36.45 18.99 5.65
CA ALA A 13 35.09 19.35 6.01
C ALA A 13 34.62 20.47 5.08
N VAL A 14 33.51 20.24 4.38
CA VAL A 14 32.79 21.30 3.66
C VAL A 14 32.09 22.17 4.71
N PRO A 15 32.33 23.50 4.75
CA PRO A 15 31.69 24.35 5.75
C PRO A 15 30.30 24.79 5.27
N GLY A 16 29.29 24.61 6.11
CA GLY A 16 27.99 25.28 5.97
C GLY A 16 26.79 24.38 6.23
N GLU A 17 26.43 24.22 7.50
CA GLU A 17 25.07 24.32 8.06
C GLU A 17 25.10 23.76 9.48
N SER A 18 24.58 24.52 10.44
CA SER A 18 24.47 24.05 11.82
C SER A 18 23.43 22.91 11.90
N PRO A 19 23.58 21.94 12.81
CA PRO A 19 22.57 20.88 13.01
C PRO A 19 21.17 21.45 13.32
N VAL A 20 21.13 22.67 13.86
CA VAL A 20 19.89 23.38 14.19
C VAL A 20 19.18 23.87 12.92
N GLU A 21 19.88 24.38 11.91
CA GLU A 21 19.28 24.85 10.66
C GLU A 21 18.73 23.71 9.78
N GLN A 22 19.42 22.56 9.75
CA GLN A 22 18.92 21.35 9.07
C GLN A 22 17.62 20.83 9.69
N ASN A 23 17.50 20.90 11.02
CA ASN A 23 16.31 20.47 11.76
C ASN A 23 15.09 21.39 11.55
N HIS A 24 15.31 22.72 11.41
CA HIS A 24 14.22 23.66 11.12
C HIS A 24 13.59 23.43 9.73
N GLY A 25 14.40 23.01 8.75
CA GLY A 25 13.91 22.59 7.43
C GLY A 25 13.17 21.25 7.45
N HIS A 26 13.63 20.30 8.28
CA HIS A 26 13.03 18.96 8.40
C HIS A 26 11.58 19.01 8.93
N GLY A 27 11.36 19.69 10.06
CA GLY A 27 10.02 19.81 10.64
C GLY A 27 9.03 20.48 9.68
N ARG A 28 9.44 21.58 9.03
CA ARG A 28 8.61 22.29 8.04
C ARG A 28 8.24 21.43 6.83
N ARG A 29 9.17 20.62 6.31
CA ARG A 29 8.91 19.70 5.19
C ARG A 29 7.86 18.65 5.55
N LEU A 30 7.97 18.04 6.74
CA LEU A 30 6.97 17.09 7.22
C LEU A 30 5.61 17.75 7.41
N THR A 31 5.54 18.96 7.99
CA THR A 31 4.28 19.70 8.13
C THR A 31 3.61 19.95 6.78
N MET A 32 4.34 20.46 5.79
CA MET A 32 3.81 20.66 4.43
C MET A 32 3.36 19.35 3.78
N ALA A 33 4.09 18.25 4.01
CA ALA A 33 3.71 16.94 3.49
C ALA A 33 2.43 16.39 4.14
N PHE A 34 2.26 16.57 5.45
CA PHE A 34 1.02 16.21 6.14
C PHE A 34 -0.17 17.03 5.60
N GLU A 35 -0.01 18.35 5.43
CA GLU A 35 -1.04 19.22 4.86
C GLU A 35 -1.42 18.82 3.43
N ALA A 36 -0.44 18.48 2.59
CA ALA A 36 -0.69 18.01 1.23
C ALA A 36 -1.46 16.68 1.17
N LEU A 37 -1.36 15.86 2.22
CA LEU A 37 -2.03 14.57 2.34
C LEU A 37 -3.38 14.64 3.05
N ASP A 38 -3.78 15.78 3.62
CA ASP A 38 -5.09 15.91 4.28
C ASP A 38 -6.28 15.64 3.34
N ASP A 39 -6.11 15.93 2.05
CA ASP A 39 -7.05 15.47 1.00
C ASP A 39 -6.36 14.60 -0.06
N PHE A 40 -5.78 13.49 0.42
CA PHE A 40 -5.25 12.40 -0.41
C PHE A 40 -6.33 11.87 -1.39
N PRO A 41 -6.08 11.86 -2.71
CA PRO A 41 -7.12 11.58 -3.69
C PRO A 41 -7.36 10.08 -3.90
N ALA A 42 -8.62 9.70 -4.14
CA ALA A 42 -8.99 8.35 -4.57
C ALA A 42 -8.82 8.16 -6.07
N LEU A 43 -8.68 6.92 -6.51
CA LEU A 43 -8.77 6.61 -7.92
C LEU A 43 -10.20 6.85 -8.44
N SER A 44 -10.34 7.61 -9.54
CA SER A 44 -11.64 7.89 -10.17
C SER A 44 -12.43 6.61 -10.46
N ALA A 45 -11.78 5.57 -10.99
CA ALA A 45 -12.41 4.28 -11.26
C ALA A 45 -12.97 3.57 -10.01
N SER A 46 -12.26 3.67 -8.87
CA SER A 46 -12.71 3.10 -7.59
C SER A 46 -13.89 3.89 -7.03
N ARG A 47 -13.85 5.23 -7.09
CA ARG A 47 -15.00 6.08 -6.72
C ARG A 47 -16.21 5.78 -7.59
N ASP A 48 -16.05 5.80 -8.91
CA ASP A 48 -17.15 5.62 -9.86
C ASP A 48 -17.81 4.25 -9.70
N ARG A 49 -17.07 3.25 -9.23
CA ARG A 49 -17.63 1.95 -8.86
C ARG A 49 -18.55 2.03 -7.64
N VAL A 50 -18.14 2.72 -6.57
CA VAL A 50 -19.00 2.93 -5.40
C VAL A 50 -20.29 3.62 -5.81
N LEU A 51 -20.18 4.71 -6.58
CA LEU A 51 -21.34 5.46 -7.08
C LEU A 51 -22.27 4.60 -7.94
N ARG A 52 -21.70 3.76 -8.82
CA ARG A 52 -22.47 2.86 -9.69
C ARG A 52 -23.20 1.77 -8.92
N ILE A 53 -22.57 1.15 -7.93
CA ILE A 53 -23.19 0.11 -7.10
C ILE A 53 -24.46 0.63 -6.42
N VAL A 54 -24.45 1.89 -5.98
CA VAL A 54 -25.60 2.54 -5.33
C VAL A 54 -26.60 3.08 -6.34
N GLY A 55 -26.14 3.57 -7.51
CA GLY A 55 -26.99 4.09 -8.57
C GLY A 55 -27.79 3.03 -9.34
N ASP A 56 -27.28 1.81 -9.46
CA ASP A 56 -27.88 0.74 -10.29
C ASP A 56 -29.01 -0.03 -9.58
N GLY A 57 -29.30 0.25 -8.30
CA GLY A 57 -30.38 -0.38 -7.54
C GLY A 57 -29.98 -0.79 -6.12
N PRO A 58 -30.58 -1.86 -5.56
CA PRO A 58 -30.23 -2.33 -4.22
C PRO A 58 -28.74 -2.69 -4.13
N ALA A 59 -27.98 -1.92 -3.35
CA ALA A 59 -26.54 -2.08 -3.18
C ALA A 59 -26.21 -3.12 -2.08
N PRO A 60 -25.73 -4.33 -2.41
CA PRO A 60 -25.41 -5.31 -1.40
C PRO A 60 -24.19 -4.85 -0.58
N SER A 61 -24.28 -4.91 0.75
CA SER A 61 -23.23 -4.39 1.65
C SER A 61 -21.84 -4.96 1.35
N ALA A 62 -21.75 -6.24 0.98
CA ALA A 62 -20.48 -6.88 0.62
C ALA A 62 -19.84 -6.30 -0.66
N GLN A 63 -20.64 -5.94 -1.67
CA GLN A 63 -20.12 -5.34 -2.91
C GLN A 63 -19.64 -3.91 -2.66
N LEU A 64 -20.40 -3.16 -1.86
CA LEU A 64 -20.04 -1.81 -1.45
C LEU A 64 -18.76 -1.81 -0.61
N LEU A 65 -18.65 -2.70 0.38
CA LEU A 65 -17.46 -2.89 1.18
C LEU A 65 -16.23 -3.20 0.31
N THR A 66 -16.34 -4.18 -0.58
CA THR A 66 -15.25 -4.55 -1.51
C THR A 66 -14.84 -3.36 -2.40
N ALA A 67 -15.79 -2.53 -2.83
CA ALA A 67 -15.48 -1.35 -3.64
C ALA A 67 -14.75 -0.28 -2.82
N VAL A 68 -15.15 -0.05 -1.57
CA VAL A 68 -14.47 0.88 -0.66
C VAL A 68 -13.05 0.38 -0.36
N GLU A 69 -12.89 -0.90 0.01
CA GLU A 69 -11.59 -1.51 0.35
C GLU A 69 -10.59 -1.57 -0.81
N SER A 70 -11.05 -1.38 -2.05
CA SER A 70 -10.17 -1.31 -3.21
C SER A 70 -9.29 -0.05 -3.27
N ASP A 71 -9.57 0.97 -2.45
CA ASP A 71 -8.85 2.24 -2.45
C ASP A 71 -8.63 2.79 -1.05
N VAL A 72 -7.36 3.12 -0.76
CA VAL A 72 -6.91 3.66 0.53
C VAL A 72 -7.64 4.96 0.88
N ALA A 73 -7.82 5.87 -0.08
CA ALA A 73 -8.47 7.14 0.17
C ALA A 73 -9.96 6.97 0.45
N LEU A 74 -10.63 6.04 -0.23
CA LEU A 74 -12.04 5.71 0.04
C LEU A 74 -12.22 5.11 1.44
N VAL A 75 -11.37 4.15 1.84
CA VAL A 75 -11.41 3.58 3.20
C VAL A 75 -11.24 4.67 4.24
N VAL A 76 -10.24 5.55 4.08
CA VAL A 76 -10.00 6.66 5.01
C VAL A 76 -11.20 7.61 5.04
N ALA A 77 -11.75 8.00 3.89
CA ALA A 77 -12.89 8.92 3.83
C ALA A 77 -14.14 8.34 4.51
N VAL A 78 -14.47 7.07 4.24
CA VAL A 78 -15.61 6.38 4.82
C VAL A 78 -15.44 6.20 6.33
N LEU A 79 -14.26 5.81 6.81
CA LEU A 79 -13.97 5.73 8.25
C LEU A 79 -14.10 7.10 8.93
N ARG A 80 -13.58 8.16 8.31
CA ARG A 80 -13.67 9.53 8.83
C ARG A 80 -15.12 10.00 8.94
N ALA A 81 -15.91 9.78 7.90
CA ALA A 81 -17.32 10.15 7.88
C ALA A 81 -18.12 9.38 8.94
N ALA A 82 -17.90 8.06 9.07
CA ALA A 82 -18.56 7.25 10.08
C ALA A 82 -18.21 7.71 11.51
N ASN A 83 -16.94 8.05 11.75
CA ASN A 83 -16.47 8.55 13.05
C ASN A 83 -16.83 10.02 13.34
N ALA A 84 -17.36 10.75 12.36
CA ALA A 84 -17.84 12.12 12.54
C ALA A 84 -19.32 12.18 12.94
N LEU A 85 -20.03 11.05 12.92
CA LEU A 85 -21.41 10.97 13.38
C LEU A 85 -21.49 11.11 14.91
N ASP A 86 -22.44 11.93 15.37
CA ASP A 86 -22.70 12.09 16.80
C ASP A 86 -23.33 10.83 17.41
N GLY A 87 -23.10 10.61 18.70
CA GLY A 87 -23.80 9.57 19.46
C GLY A 87 -23.28 8.14 19.30
N LEU A 88 -21.99 7.96 18.96
CA LEU A 88 -21.35 6.64 18.95
C LEU A 88 -21.29 6.05 20.38
N GLU A 89 -22.32 5.28 20.76
CA GLU A 89 -22.43 4.63 22.09
C GLU A 89 -21.39 3.51 22.28
N ALA A 90 -20.89 2.91 21.20
CA ALA A 90 -20.00 1.74 21.22
C ALA A 90 -18.51 2.06 20.96
N GLY A 91 -18.10 3.33 20.95
CA GLY A 91 -16.73 3.76 20.65
C GLY A 91 -16.49 4.12 19.17
N ARG A 92 -15.24 4.45 18.82
CA ARG A 92 -14.86 4.84 17.44
C ARG A 92 -14.86 3.62 16.51
N VAL A 93 -15.34 3.80 15.29
CA VAL A 93 -15.37 2.80 14.23
C VAL A 93 -13.98 2.58 13.64
N ASP A 94 -13.47 1.35 13.65
CA ASP A 94 -12.12 1.00 13.18
C ASP A 94 -12.06 -0.01 12.03
N SER A 95 -13.22 -0.44 11.49
CA SER A 95 -13.31 -1.28 10.30
C SER A 95 -14.17 -0.66 9.19
N ALA A 96 -13.84 -0.97 7.93
CA ALA A 96 -14.62 -0.52 6.78
C ALA A 96 -16.02 -1.17 6.76
N ALA A 97 -16.14 -2.42 7.23
CA ALA A 97 -17.41 -3.12 7.38
C ALA A 97 -18.36 -2.39 8.32
N GLN A 98 -17.89 -2.00 9.51
CA GLN A 98 -18.69 -1.25 10.47
C GLN A 98 -19.02 0.16 9.95
N ALA A 99 -18.07 0.84 9.30
CA ALA A 99 -18.29 2.18 8.75
C ALA A 99 -19.35 2.20 7.64
N THR A 100 -19.30 1.23 6.72
CA THR A 100 -20.28 1.11 5.64
C THR A 100 -21.66 0.73 6.14
N GLN A 101 -21.76 -0.07 7.21
CA GLN A 101 -23.04 -0.37 7.87
C GLN A 101 -23.64 0.85 8.55
N LEU A 102 -22.81 1.68 9.19
CA LEU A 102 -23.27 2.86 9.93
C LEU A 102 -23.75 3.99 9.00
N LEU A 103 -23.08 4.21 7.87
CA LEU A 103 -23.36 5.34 6.96
C LEU A 103 -24.52 5.11 5.99
N SER A 104 -25.04 3.88 5.85
CA SER A 104 -25.90 3.44 4.74
C SER A 104 -25.22 3.48 3.36
N PRO A 105 -25.75 2.77 2.35
CA PRO A 105 -25.23 2.84 0.99
C PRO A 105 -25.22 4.26 0.41
N GLU A 106 -26.27 5.03 0.65
CA GLU A 106 -26.42 6.41 0.19
C GLU A 106 -25.41 7.34 0.85
N GLY A 107 -25.16 7.19 2.15
CA GLY A 107 -24.14 7.96 2.85
C GLY A 107 -22.73 7.61 2.38
N VAL A 108 -22.44 6.33 2.13
CA VAL A 108 -21.14 5.93 1.53
C VAL A 108 -20.96 6.53 0.13
N ALA A 109 -22.01 6.53 -0.70
CA ALA A 109 -21.97 7.17 -2.02
C ALA A 109 -21.78 8.69 -1.93
N ALA A 110 -22.43 9.36 -0.99
CA ALA A 110 -22.25 10.79 -0.74
C ALA A 110 -20.81 11.11 -0.34
N VAL A 111 -20.23 10.33 0.58
CA VAL A 111 -18.82 10.45 0.96
C VAL A 111 -17.91 10.24 -0.25
N ALA A 112 -18.14 9.19 -1.04
CA ALA A 112 -17.34 8.91 -2.21
C ALA A 112 -17.42 10.03 -3.27
N ALA A 113 -18.59 10.66 -3.44
CA ALA A 113 -18.78 11.76 -4.38
C ALA A 113 -17.94 13.00 -4.03
N ASP A 114 -17.72 13.26 -2.74
CA ASP A 114 -16.95 14.41 -2.25
C ASP A 114 -15.43 14.16 -2.23
N VAL A 115 -14.98 12.90 -2.35
CA VAL A 115 -13.55 12.58 -2.37
C VAL A 115 -12.90 13.10 -3.65
N ARG A 116 -11.81 13.88 -3.50
CA ARG A 116 -10.97 14.27 -4.63
C ARG A 116 -10.50 13.04 -5.38
N THR A 117 -10.55 13.07 -6.70
CA THR A 117 -10.04 11.96 -7.50
C THR A 117 -8.89 12.35 -8.38
N PHE A 118 -8.08 11.35 -8.71
CA PHE A 118 -7.14 11.42 -9.81
C PHE A 118 -7.53 10.39 -10.87
N ASP A 119 -7.13 10.65 -12.11
CA ASP A 119 -7.28 9.70 -13.21
C ASP A 119 -5.90 9.35 -13.76
N PHE A 120 -5.63 8.06 -13.93
CA PHE A 120 -4.43 7.58 -14.60
C PHE A 120 -4.36 8.03 -16.07
N PHE A 121 -5.50 8.35 -16.68
CA PHE A 121 -5.59 8.77 -18.08
C PHE A 121 -5.24 10.25 -18.30
N GLU A 122 -5.23 11.08 -17.25
CA GLU A 122 -4.96 12.52 -17.32
C GLU A 122 -3.69 12.89 -16.54
N ARG A 123 -2.69 13.43 -17.23
CA ARG A 123 -1.41 13.85 -16.63
C ARG A 123 -1.54 15.21 -15.97
N HIS A 124 -1.80 15.33 -14.66
CA HIS A 124 -1.47 16.59 -13.96
C HIS A 124 -1.10 16.37 -12.48
N ALA A 125 0.12 16.83 -12.13
CA ALA A 125 0.67 17.08 -10.78
C ALA A 125 1.16 15.88 -9.95
N VAL A 126 2.28 16.12 -9.23
CA VAL A 126 2.98 15.51 -8.05
C VAL A 126 2.86 14.00 -7.76
N TRP A 127 1.75 13.38 -8.14
CA TRP A 127 1.32 12.02 -7.87
C TRP A 127 1.48 11.12 -9.12
N ASP A 128 2.73 10.96 -9.60
CA ASP A 128 3.15 10.09 -10.72
C ASP A 128 2.83 8.59 -10.49
N VAL A 129 3.58 7.63 -11.03
CA VAL A 129 3.45 6.15 -10.82
C VAL A 129 3.49 5.72 -9.32
N ILE A 130 3.78 6.65 -8.42
CA ILE A 130 4.02 6.45 -7.00
C ILE A 130 2.79 5.95 -6.22
N PRO A 131 1.58 6.56 -6.30
CA PRO A 131 0.40 6.08 -5.60
C PRO A 131 0.00 4.66 -6.02
N GLU A 132 0.34 4.26 -7.24
CA GLU A 132 -0.04 2.97 -7.75
C GLU A 132 0.79 1.82 -7.17
N ARG A 133 2.12 1.95 -7.18
CA ARG A 133 3.00 0.94 -6.55
C ARG A 133 2.71 0.82 -5.06
N PHE A 134 2.45 1.95 -4.42
CA PHE A 134 1.99 2.01 -3.04
C PHE A 134 0.69 1.21 -2.85
N ARG A 135 -0.34 1.49 -3.67
CA ARG A 135 -1.64 0.83 -3.57
C ARG A 135 -1.60 -0.66 -3.87
N LEU A 136 -0.79 -1.06 -4.85
CA LEU A 136 -0.52 -2.47 -5.14
C LEU A 136 0.02 -3.19 -3.91
N HIS A 137 1.03 -2.61 -3.25
CA HIS A 137 1.59 -3.17 -2.03
C HIS A 137 0.56 -3.20 -0.90
N ALA A 138 -0.16 -2.10 -0.64
CA ALA A 138 -1.20 -2.05 0.38
C ALA A 138 -2.27 -3.14 0.21
N LEU A 139 -2.80 -3.33 -1.01
CA LEU A 139 -3.78 -4.38 -1.30
C LEU A 139 -3.19 -5.80 -1.19
N THR A 140 -1.92 -5.97 -1.57
CA THR A 140 -1.19 -7.24 -1.41
C THR A 140 -1.06 -7.59 0.08
N THR A 141 -0.67 -6.63 0.91
CA THR A 141 -0.55 -6.78 2.36
C THR A 141 -1.89 -7.04 3.02
N GLN A 142 -2.96 -6.34 2.61
CA GLN A 142 -4.32 -6.60 3.09
C GLN A 142 -4.76 -8.04 2.79
N ARG A 143 -4.53 -8.55 1.57
CA ARG A 143 -4.86 -9.95 1.22
C ARG A 143 -4.05 -10.95 2.03
N ALA A 144 -2.76 -10.67 2.26
CA ALA A 144 -1.93 -11.49 3.13
C ALA A 144 -2.48 -11.50 4.56
N ALA A 145 -2.90 -10.35 5.09
CA ALA A 145 -3.52 -10.24 6.41
C ALA A 145 -4.85 -11.00 6.51
N ALA A 146 -5.69 -10.97 5.47
CA ALA A 146 -6.93 -11.75 5.41
C ALA A 146 -6.65 -13.26 5.55
N ARG A 147 -5.63 -13.76 4.83
CA ARG A 147 -5.24 -15.16 4.88
C ARG A 147 -4.67 -15.54 6.24
N LEU A 148 -3.83 -14.69 6.82
CA LEU A 148 -3.29 -14.87 8.16
C LEU A 148 -4.40 -14.90 9.22
N ALA A 149 -5.40 -14.02 9.12
CA ALA A 149 -6.52 -14.02 10.06
C ALA A 149 -7.35 -15.30 9.98
N ALA A 150 -7.57 -15.83 8.77
CA ALA A 150 -8.32 -17.05 8.54
C ALA A 150 -7.61 -18.30 9.10
N GLU A 151 -6.28 -18.38 9.01
CA GLU A 151 -5.50 -19.53 9.51
C GLU A 151 -5.07 -19.37 10.97
N GLY A 152 -4.57 -18.20 11.35
CA GLY A 152 -4.04 -17.90 12.69
C GLY A 152 -5.08 -17.46 13.72
N GLY A 153 -6.33 -17.24 13.30
CA GLY A 153 -7.43 -16.89 14.19
C GLY A 153 -7.29 -15.50 14.84
N PHE A 154 -7.23 -14.44 14.02
CA PHE A 154 -7.29 -13.08 14.56
C PHE A 154 -8.74 -12.71 14.95
N PRO A 155 -9.01 -12.20 16.16
CA PRO A 155 -10.39 -11.97 16.64
C PRO A 155 -11.22 -10.96 15.82
N ASP A 156 -10.55 -10.00 15.18
CA ASP A 156 -11.20 -8.88 14.49
C ASP A 156 -10.63 -8.71 13.06
N PRO A 157 -10.98 -9.61 12.12
CA PRO A 157 -10.39 -9.63 10.79
C PRO A 157 -10.64 -8.31 10.04
N ASP A 158 -11.82 -7.71 10.15
CA ASP A 158 -12.18 -6.49 9.42
C ASP A 158 -11.30 -5.30 9.84
N ARG A 159 -11.00 -5.16 11.15
CA ARG A 159 -10.04 -4.15 11.61
C ARG A 159 -8.63 -4.43 11.10
N LEU A 160 -8.19 -5.70 11.13
CA LEU A 160 -6.88 -6.08 10.62
C LEU A 160 -6.73 -5.72 9.13
N LEU A 161 -7.76 -5.91 8.31
CA LEU A 161 -7.74 -5.55 6.89
C LEU A 161 -7.54 -4.05 6.67
N VAL A 162 -8.22 -3.21 7.46
CA VAL A 162 -8.02 -1.76 7.44
C VAL A 162 -6.59 -1.41 7.83
N THR A 163 -6.12 -1.92 8.97
CA THR A 163 -4.77 -1.61 9.45
C THR A 163 -3.68 -2.08 8.48
N ALA A 164 -3.83 -3.27 7.89
CA ALA A 164 -2.92 -3.78 6.87
C ALA A 164 -2.91 -2.94 5.59
N LEU A 165 -4.06 -2.41 5.17
CA LEU A 165 -4.15 -1.50 4.02
C LEU A 165 -3.46 -0.16 4.31
N LEU A 166 -3.53 0.32 5.54
CA LEU A 166 -3.05 1.64 5.95
C LEU A 166 -1.63 1.64 6.55
N HIS A 167 -1.02 0.47 6.79
CA HIS A 167 0.22 0.32 7.56
C HIS A 167 1.38 1.20 7.06
N ASP A 168 1.40 1.44 5.76
CA ASP A 168 2.55 2.03 5.08
C ASP A 168 2.34 3.50 4.69
N LEU A 169 1.24 4.13 5.10
CA LEU A 169 0.85 5.49 4.73
C LEU A 169 1.96 6.53 4.94
N GLY A 170 2.83 6.35 5.93
CA GLY A 170 3.95 7.27 6.17
C GLY A 170 4.95 7.33 5.01
N LYS A 171 5.05 6.29 4.16
CA LYS A 171 5.87 6.33 2.95
C LYS A 171 5.40 7.41 1.99
N LEU A 172 4.09 7.71 1.92
CA LEU A 172 3.53 8.80 1.11
C LEU A 172 4.01 10.16 1.63
N VAL A 173 4.01 10.35 2.94
CA VAL A 173 4.50 11.57 3.60
C VAL A 173 5.99 11.74 3.31
N LEU A 174 6.79 10.69 3.49
CA LEU A 174 8.25 10.74 3.25
C LEU A 174 8.58 11.01 1.79
N MET A 175 7.84 10.42 0.83
CA MET A 175 8.00 10.69 -0.60
C MET A 175 7.72 12.16 -0.94
N HIS A 176 6.70 12.76 -0.32
CA HIS A 176 6.37 14.16 -0.52
C HIS A 176 7.38 15.11 0.17
N ALA A 177 7.81 14.76 1.39
CA ALA A 177 8.72 15.58 2.19
C ALA A 177 10.17 15.55 1.68
N TYR A 178 10.64 14.42 1.13
CA TYR A 178 12.05 14.19 0.80
C TYR A 178 12.27 13.81 -0.67
N ALA A 179 12.81 14.75 -1.45
CA ALA A 179 13.17 14.51 -2.83
C ALA A 179 14.19 13.35 -2.98
N GLY A 180 13.81 12.33 -3.74
CA GLY A 180 14.65 11.16 -4.00
C GLY A 180 14.46 10.00 -3.02
N TYR A 181 13.56 10.11 -2.04
CA TYR A 181 13.03 8.95 -1.33
C TYR A 181 12.16 8.10 -2.29
N PRO A 182 12.21 6.75 -2.25
CA PRO A 182 13.02 5.93 -1.34
C PRO A 182 14.49 5.75 -1.77
N ASN A 183 14.81 5.90 -3.06
CA ASN A 183 16.09 5.45 -3.64
C ASN A 183 17.35 6.02 -2.95
N ARG A 184 17.37 7.32 -2.62
CA ARG A 184 18.51 7.98 -1.97
C ARG A 184 18.66 7.59 -0.49
N VAL A 185 17.55 7.25 0.16
CA VAL A 185 17.52 6.94 1.59
C VAL A 185 17.84 5.46 1.81
N HIS A 186 17.23 4.57 1.03
CA HIS A 186 17.40 3.13 1.23
C HIS A 186 18.75 2.59 0.76
N GLN A 187 19.52 3.30 -0.09
CA GLN A 187 20.93 3.02 -0.45
C GLN A 187 21.33 1.54 -0.67
N GLY A 188 20.43 0.72 -1.23
CA GLY A 188 20.68 -0.71 -1.49
C GLY A 188 20.19 -1.68 -0.41
N ALA A 189 19.44 -1.20 0.58
CA ALA A 189 18.65 -2.01 1.51
C ALA A 189 17.75 -2.98 0.75
N ARG A 190 17.79 -4.24 1.16
CA ARG A 190 17.13 -5.36 0.49
C ARG A 190 15.87 -5.78 1.24
N THR A 191 15.92 -5.78 2.57
CA THR A 191 14.79 -6.17 3.42
C THR A 191 14.01 -4.97 3.96
N PRO A 192 12.76 -5.14 4.42
CA PRO A 192 12.00 -4.09 5.09
C PRO A 192 12.73 -3.52 6.33
N GLU A 193 13.35 -4.39 7.13
CA GLU A 193 14.10 -3.98 8.34
C GLU A 193 15.29 -3.07 8.01
N GLU A 194 16.05 -3.40 6.95
CA GLU A 194 17.16 -2.58 6.49
C GLU A 194 16.68 -1.20 6.02
N ARG A 195 15.55 -1.15 5.29
CA ARG A 195 14.98 0.12 4.79
C ARG A 195 14.59 1.04 5.94
N MET A 196 13.96 0.51 6.98
CA MET A 196 13.65 1.29 8.18
C MET A 196 14.89 1.78 8.91
N ALA A 197 15.92 0.94 9.03
CA ALA A 197 17.16 1.35 9.67
C ALA A 197 17.81 2.51 8.90
N CYS A 198 17.81 2.45 7.57
CA CYS A 198 18.24 3.55 6.71
C CYS A 198 17.39 4.81 6.90
N GLU A 199 16.06 4.70 6.97
CA GLU A 199 15.18 5.84 7.24
C GLU A 199 15.51 6.52 8.57
N ARG A 200 15.61 5.76 9.66
CA ARG A 200 15.99 6.32 10.97
C ARG A 200 17.36 6.96 10.96
N ALA A 201 18.33 6.36 10.27
CA ALA A 201 19.69 6.89 10.20
C ALA A 201 19.79 8.19 9.38
N GLU A 202 19.11 8.25 8.24
CA GLU A 202 19.21 9.37 7.29
C GLU A 202 18.20 10.49 7.57
N LEU A 203 17.01 10.16 8.10
CA LEU A 203 15.90 11.10 8.30
C LEU A 203 15.62 11.36 9.78
N GLY A 204 16.08 10.52 10.71
CA GLY A 204 15.74 10.63 12.14
C GLY A 204 14.30 10.20 12.48
N VAL A 205 13.51 9.82 11.47
CA VAL A 205 12.16 9.27 11.57
C VAL A 205 12.02 8.11 10.59
N ASP A 206 11.11 7.19 10.85
CA ASP A 206 10.74 6.13 9.90
C ASP A 206 9.29 6.26 9.42
N HIS A 207 8.96 5.54 8.35
CA HIS A 207 7.63 5.59 7.76
C HIS A 207 6.54 5.07 8.71
N ALA A 208 6.86 4.15 9.62
CA ALA A 208 5.89 3.63 10.58
C ALA A 208 5.44 4.72 11.56
N LEU A 209 6.40 5.43 12.17
CA LEU A 209 6.11 6.56 13.07
C LEU A 209 5.34 7.67 12.34
N VAL A 210 5.81 8.04 11.14
CA VAL A 210 5.17 9.11 10.35
C VAL A 210 3.75 8.72 9.92
N GLY A 211 3.53 7.45 9.59
CA GLY A 211 2.20 6.90 9.26
C GLY A 211 1.23 6.98 10.43
N GLY A 212 1.69 6.66 11.65
CA GLY A 212 0.87 6.81 12.86
C GLY A 212 0.45 8.24 13.14
N VAL A 213 1.35 9.20 12.93
CA VAL A 213 1.04 10.63 13.06
C VAL A 213 -0.02 11.05 12.02
N LEU A 214 0.13 10.63 10.76
CA LEU A 214 -0.87 10.90 9.72
C LEU A 214 -2.24 10.29 10.07
N ALA A 215 -2.26 9.03 10.53
CA ALA A 215 -3.49 8.35 10.91
C ALA A 215 -4.26 9.10 12.00
N ARG A 216 -3.56 9.59 13.03
CA ARG A 216 -4.19 10.43 14.09
C ARG A 216 -4.65 11.77 13.56
N ARG A 217 -3.88 12.42 12.67
CA ARG A 217 -4.26 13.68 12.03
C ARG A 217 -5.55 13.53 11.22
N TRP A 218 -5.71 12.40 10.54
CA TRP A 218 -6.94 12.05 9.83
C TRP A 218 -8.10 11.66 10.77
N GLY A 219 -7.90 11.63 12.08
CA GLY A 219 -8.95 11.26 13.04
C GLY A 219 -9.26 9.76 13.04
N LEU A 220 -8.34 8.91 12.55
CA LEU A 220 -8.48 7.47 12.66
C LEU A 220 -8.38 7.02 14.13
N PRO A 221 -8.99 5.88 14.49
CA PRO A 221 -8.93 5.34 15.85
C PRO A 221 -7.49 5.15 16.34
N GLY A 222 -7.26 5.44 17.62
CA GLY A 222 -5.94 5.30 18.23
C GLY A 222 -5.41 3.86 18.21
N SER A 223 -6.30 2.86 18.19
CA SER A 223 -5.99 1.44 18.00
C SER A 223 -5.27 1.20 16.67
N VAL A 224 -5.84 1.68 15.56
CA VAL A 224 -5.25 1.58 14.21
C VAL A 224 -3.94 2.35 14.15
N ALA A 225 -3.91 3.61 14.60
CA ALA A 225 -2.70 4.43 14.55
C ALA A 225 -1.53 3.82 15.34
N ALA A 226 -1.79 3.24 16.52
CA ALA A 226 -0.75 2.60 17.33
C ALA A 226 -0.16 1.35 16.66
N VAL A 227 -0.98 0.58 15.93
CA VAL A 227 -0.49 -0.57 15.16
C VAL A 227 0.36 -0.10 13.98
N ILE A 228 -0.06 0.95 13.26
CA ILE A 228 0.74 1.57 12.19
C ILE A 228 2.11 2.01 12.71
N GLU A 229 2.24 2.55 13.92
CA GLU A 229 3.57 2.93 14.45
C GLU A 229 4.46 1.75 14.80
N ARG A 230 3.85 0.63 15.18
CA ARG A 230 4.56 -0.53 15.77
C ARG A 230 4.67 -1.72 14.83
N HIS A 231 4.16 -1.65 13.60
CA HIS A 231 4.11 -2.81 12.71
C HIS A 231 5.48 -3.37 12.31
N HIS A 232 6.57 -2.65 12.51
CA HIS A 232 7.92 -3.19 12.33
C HIS A 232 8.71 -3.38 13.63
N ALA A 233 8.07 -3.19 14.79
CA ALA A 233 8.73 -3.37 16.07
C ALA A 233 9.21 -4.83 16.21
N ILE A 234 10.42 -5.01 16.74
CA ILE A 234 11.01 -6.35 16.93
C ILE A 234 10.18 -7.16 17.93
N ASP A 235 9.59 -6.48 18.90
CA ASP A 235 8.70 -6.96 19.95
C ASP A 235 7.21 -6.78 19.59
N ALA A 236 6.87 -6.60 18.31
CA ALA A 236 5.47 -6.51 17.88
C ALA A 236 4.70 -7.77 18.28
N THR A 237 3.53 -7.57 18.88
CA THR A 237 2.59 -8.63 19.29
C THR A 237 1.18 -8.27 18.84
N GLY A 238 0.24 -9.22 18.93
CA GLY A 238 -1.15 -9.01 18.53
C GLY A 238 -1.26 -8.54 17.09
N GLU A 239 -2.12 -7.55 16.84
CA GLU A 239 -2.39 -7.02 15.49
C GLU A 239 -1.13 -6.51 14.77
N ALA A 240 -0.20 -5.87 15.48
CA ALA A 240 1.05 -5.40 14.87
C ALA A 240 1.92 -6.55 14.35
N ALA A 241 1.91 -7.70 15.02
CA ALA A 241 2.62 -8.89 14.52
C ALA A 241 1.94 -9.49 13.28
N PHE A 242 0.60 -9.49 13.23
CA PHE A 242 -0.14 -9.91 12.03
C PHE A 242 0.17 -8.99 10.83
N VAL A 243 0.13 -7.66 11.03
CA VAL A 243 0.47 -6.69 9.97
C VAL A 243 1.93 -6.86 9.54
N ARG A 244 2.87 -7.03 10.48
CA ARG A 244 4.28 -7.27 10.15
C ARG A 244 4.48 -8.51 9.28
N LEU A 245 3.83 -9.61 9.65
CA LEU A 245 3.92 -10.87 8.91
C LEU A 245 3.25 -10.74 7.53
N ALA A 246 2.11 -10.06 7.45
CA ALA A 246 1.43 -9.77 6.19
C ALA A 246 2.32 -8.96 5.24
N ASP A 247 3.00 -7.93 5.75
CA ASP A 247 3.95 -7.11 4.99
C ASP A 247 5.12 -7.96 4.46
N MET A 248 5.72 -8.78 5.32
CA MET A 248 6.77 -9.72 4.91
C MET A 248 6.30 -10.69 3.82
N LEU A 249 5.09 -11.23 3.92
CA LEU A 249 4.52 -12.13 2.91
C LEU A 249 4.21 -11.40 1.60
N ALA A 250 3.72 -10.16 1.67
CA ALA A 250 3.49 -9.31 0.52
C ALA A 250 4.80 -8.98 -0.21
N HIS A 251 5.84 -8.60 0.53
CA HIS A 251 7.16 -8.36 -0.02
C HIS A 251 7.75 -9.61 -0.68
N TYR A 252 7.71 -10.76 0.01
CA TYR A 252 8.16 -12.04 -0.56
C TYR A 252 7.41 -12.36 -1.84
N GLY A 253 6.10 -12.18 -1.82
CA GLY A 253 5.23 -12.44 -2.94
C GLY A 253 5.48 -11.58 -4.18
N GLN A 254 5.90 -10.34 -3.98
CA GLN A 254 6.28 -9.42 -5.05
C GLN A 254 7.73 -9.64 -5.53
N GLY A 255 8.38 -10.74 -5.13
CA GLY A 255 9.78 -11.06 -5.46
C GLY A 255 10.81 -10.27 -4.64
N GLY A 256 10.37 -9.60 -3.57
CA GLY A 256 11.23 -8.89 -2.63
C GLY A 256 12.02 -9.84 -1.74
N ILE A 257 13.18 -9.36 -1.26
CA ILE A 257 14.02 -10.12 -0.33
C ILE A 257 13.49 -9.88 1.08
N VAL A 258 13.22 -10.98 1.80
CA VAL A 258 12.74 -10.97 3.18
C VAL A 258 13.60 -11.94 3.99
N SER A 259 13.90 -11.58 5.25
CA SER A 259 14.65 -12.46 6.16
C SER A 259 13.80 -13.67 6.54
N PRO A 260 14.20 -14.91 6.19
CA PRO A 260 13.44 -16.11 6.58
C PRO A 260 13.39 -16.30 8.09
N GLN A 261 14.44 -15.86 8.80
CA GLN A 261 14.52 -15.97 10.25
C GLN A 261 13.52 -15.02 10.94
N GLU A 262 13.39 -13.79 10.45
CA GLU A 262 12.42 -12.84 11.00
C GLU A 262 10.98 -13.24 10.65
N MET A 263 10.75 -13.72 9.43
CA MET A 263 9.43 -14.23 9.03
C MET A 263 8.97 -15.39 9.92
N LEU A 264 9.84 -16.37 10.18
CA LEU A 264 9.54 -17.49 11.09
C LEU A 264 9.34 -17.04 12.54
N ARG A 265 10.13 -16.07 13.02
CA ARG A 265 9.96 -15.51 14.37
C ARG A 265 8.59 -14.83 14.49
N CYS A 266 8.21 -14.03 13.50
CA CYS A 266 6.94 -13.32 13.50
C CYS A 266 5.75 -14.27 13.38
N ALA A 267 5.86 -15.31 12.56
CA ALA A 267 4.87 -16.40 12.48
C ALA A 267 4.63 -17.04 13.85
N ALA A 268 5.70 -17.39 14.57
CA ALA A 268 5.57 -17.97 15.90
C ALA A 268 4.87 -17.04 16.91
N VAL A 269 5.07 -15.72 16.82
CA VAL A 269 4.40 -14.74 17.69
C VAL A 269 2.89 -14.67 17.45
N VAL A 270 2.44 -14.88 16.20
CA VAL A 270 1.01 -14.92 15.85
C VAL A 270 0.41 -16.32 15.97
N GLY A 271 1.15 -17.27 16.54
CA GLY A 271 0.67 -18.64 16.77
C GLY A 271 0.70 -19.54 15.53
N LEU A 272 1.41 -19.15 14.48
CA LEU A 272 1.57 -19.92 13.26
C LEU A 272 2.91 -20.66 13.26
N ASP A 273 2.89 -21.94 12.91
CA ASP A 273 4.10 -22.72 12.76
C ASP A 273 4.63 -22.69 11.31
N ARG A 274 5.64 -23.53 11.03
CA ARG A 274 6.26 -23.59 9.70
C ARG A 274 5.32 -24.21 8.65
N GLU A 275 4.49 -25.16 9.03
CA GLU A 275 3.54 -25.82 8.13
C GLU A 275 2.42 -24.84 7.77
N ASP A 276 1.90 -24.10 8.76
CA ASP A 276 0.90 -23.05 8.53
C ASP A 276 1.47 -21.98 7.59
N LEU A 277 2.67 -21.47 7.88
CA LEU A 277 3.31 -20.46 7.05
C LEU A 277 3.54 -20.98 5.62
N ARG A 278 3.90 -22.26 5.46
CA ARG A 278 4.05 -22.87 4.14
C ARG A 278 2.72 -22.98 3.40
N ALA A 279 1.64 -23.40 4.07
CA ALA A 279 0.31 -23.46 3.48
C ALA A 279 -0.15 -22.07 3.04
N ILE A 280 0.01 -21.08 3.92
CA ILE A 280 -0.28 -19.68 3.62
C ILE A 280 0.56 -19.20 2.44
N MET A 281 1.87 -19.47 2.39
CA MET A 281 2.70 -19.08 1.25
C MET A 281 2.27 -19.76 -0.06
N VAL A 282 1.80 -21.01 -0.03
CA VAL A 282 1.34 -21.74 -1.22
C VAL A 282 0.00 -21.21 -1.75
N ASP A 283 -0.91 -20.89 -0.84
CA ASP A 283 -2.26 -20.40 -1.14
C ASP A 283 -2.29 -18.89 -1.34
N LEU A 284 -1.31 -18.18 -0.79
CA LEU A 284 -1.05 -16.81 -1.16
C LEU A 284 -0.62 -16.84 -2.63
N PRO A 285 -1.37 -16.15 -3.49
CA PRO A 285 -1.24 -16.30 -4.93
C PRO A 285 0.02 -15.63 -5.51
N PHE A 286 1.03 -15.41 -4.66
CA PHE A 286 2.31 -14.85 -5.00
C PHE A 286 3.43 -15.90 -5.14
N ALA A 287 3.34 -17.04 -4.43
CA ALA A 287 4.37 -18.08 -4.55
C ALA A 287 4.19 -18.99 -5.79
N GLN A 288 3.03 -18.91 -6.45
CA GLN A 288 2.70 -19.76 -7.59
C GLN A 288 3.22 -19.26 -8.94
N ALA A 289 3.89 -18.11 -9.02
CA ALA A 289 4.71 -17.77 -10.18
C ALA A 289 5.81 -18.83 -10.44
N ALA A 290 6.16 -19.64 -9.43
CA ALA A 290 7.20 -20.65 -9.57
C ALA A 290 6.74 -22.10 -9.75
N ARG A 291 5.57 -22.58 -9.28
CA ARG A 291 5.38 -24.06 -9.20
C ARG A 291 4.08 -24.79 -9.49
N LEU A 292 2.86 -24.25 -9.64
CA LEU A 292 1.71 -25.11 -10.00
C LEU A 292 0.73 -24.46 -10.98
N ARG A 293 0.64 -25.07 -12.16
CA ARG A 293 -0.24 -24.74 -13.27
C ARG A 293 -1.68 -25.16 -12.93
N THR A 294 -2.57 -24.21 -12.69
CA THR A 294 -3.98 -24.35 -13.06
C THR A 294 -4.24 -23.36 -14.19
N ILE A 295 -4.24 -23.88 -15.43
CA ILE A 295 -4.51 -23.09 -16.62
C ILE A 295 -6.02 -22.89 -16.70
N GLU A 296 -6.54 -21.90 -15.97
CA GLU A 296 -7.69 -21.20 -16.52
C GLU A 296 -7.19 -20.48 -17.79
N PRO A 297 -7.81 -20.73 -18.96
CA PRO A 297 -7.36 -20.11 -20.20
C PRO A 297 -7.41 -18.59 -20.03
N CYS A 298 -6.26 -17.94 -20.26
CA CYS A 298 -6.15 -16.49 -20.14
C CYS A 298 -7.21 -15.83 -21.04
N PRO A 299 -8.14 -15.03 -20.48
CA PRO A 299 -9.20 -14.40 -21.25
C PRO A 299 -8.68 -13.21 -22.09
N LEU A 300 -7.42 -12.83 -21.89
CA LEU A 300 -6.76 -11.74 -22.57
C LEU A 300 -6.15 -12.20 -23.89
N SER A 301 -6.26 -11.37 -24.92
CA SER A 301 -5.48 -11.52 -26.14
C SER A 301 -3.99 -11.30 -25.87
N MET A 302 -3.12 -11.81 -26.74
CA MET A 302 -1.67 -11.59 -26.64
C MET A 302 -1.31 -10.10 -26.52
N ARG A 303 -1.99 -9.23 -27.26
CA ARG A 303 -1.77 -7.77 -27.20
C ARG A 303 -2.20 -7.16 -25.87
N GLU A 304 -3.34 -7.59 -25.33
CA GLU A 304 -3.79 -7.17 -24.00
C GLU A 304 -2.84 -7.68 -22.91
N LEU A 305 -2.30 -8.89 -23.06
CA LEU A 305 -1.34 -9.46 -22.12
C LEU A 305 -0.01 -8.70 -22.11
N ASP A 306 0.50 -8.32 -23.29
CA ASP A 306 1.74 -7.52 -23.41
C ASP A 306 1.55 -6.11 -22.83
N VAL A 307 0.38 -5.51 -23.06
CA VAL A 307 -0.01 -4.25 -22.39
C VAL A 307 -0.01 -4.44 -20.87
N LEU A 308 -0.58 -5.53 -20.36
CA LEU A 308 -0.67 -5.81 -18.93
C LEU A 308 0.70 -6.12 -18.28
N ARG A 309 1.64 -6.75 -19.00
CA ARG A 309 3.02 -6.97 -18.50
C ARG A 309 3.76 -5.65 -18.30
N HIS A 310 3.72 -4.76 -19.30
CA HIS A 310 4.31 -3.44 -19.15
C HIS A 310 3.60 -2.60 -18.08
N LEU A 311 2.30 -2.83 -17.91
CA LEU A 311 1.54 -2.29 -16.80
C LEU A 311 2.08 -2.79 -15.45
N ALA A 312 2.35 -4.09 -15.30
CA ALA A 312 2.91 -4.65 -14.06
C ALA A 312 4.33 -4.13 -13.75
N GLU A 313 5.13 -3.82 -14.77
CA GLU A 313 6.46 -3.20 -14.61
C GLU A 313 6.42 -1.76 -14.07
N GLY A 314 5.22 -1.17 -13.94
CA GLY A 314 5.05 0.22 -13.53
C GLY A 314 5.25 1.23 -14.65
N LYS A 315 5.25 0.80 -15.93
CA LYS A 315 5.37 1.75 -17.06
C LYS A 315 4.12 2.63 -17.15
N VAL A 316 4.31 3.89 -17.52
CA VAL A 316 3.19 4.78 -17.85
C VAL A 316 2.71 4.51 -19.27
N TYR A 317 1.45 4.85 -19.59
CA TYR A 317 0.85 4.50 -20.88
C TYR A 317 1.63 4.99 -22.11
N LYS A 318 2.32 6.14 -22.02
CA LYS A 318 3.20 6.60 -23.10
C LYS A 318 4.40 5.67 -23.31
N GLN A 319 4.96 5.14 -22.23
CA GLN A 319 6.04 4.16 -22.29
C GLN A 319 5.52 2.82 -22.82
N ILE A 320 4.31 2.39 -22.44
CA ILE A 320 3.68 1.18 -22.98
C ILE A 320 3.40 1.33 -24.48
N ALA A 321 2.82 2.46 -24.87
CA ALA A 321 2.54 2.83 -26.26
C ALA A 321 3.82 2.81 -27.10
N LEU A 322 4.89 3.43 -26.60
CA LEU A 322 6.20 3.42 -27.24
C LEU A 322 6.80 2.00 -27.32
N ALA A 323 6.69 1.21 -26.24
CA ALA A 323 7.25 -0.14 -26.17
C ALA A 323 6.54 -1.14 -27.10
N LEU A 324 5.25 -0.95 -27.37
CA LEU A 324 4.42 -1.86 -28.16
C LEU A 324 4.08 -1.36 -29.56
N ASP A 325 4.62 -0.20 -29.96
CA ASP A 325 4.30 0.51 -31.20
C ASP A 325 2.78 0.75 -31.36
N LEU A 326 2.17 1.28 -30.30
CA LEU A 326 0.73 1.59 -30.22
C LEU A 326 0.51 3.08 -29.98
N SER A 327 -0.69 3.57 -30.31
CA SER A 327 -1.13 4.88 -29.84
C SER A 327 -1.51 4.83 -28.35
N THR A 328 -1.40 5.95 -27.64
CA THR A 328 -1.84 6.04 -26.22
C THR A 328 -3.33 5.75 -26.06
N SER A 329 -4.17 6.13 -27.03
CA SER A 329 -5.59 5.77 -27.08
C SER A 329 -5.81 4.26 -27.25
N THR A 330 -4.99 3.59 -28.06
CA THR A 330 -5.05 2.13 -28.24
C THR A 330 -4.69 1.40 -26.95
N VAL A 331 -3.65 1.86 -26.24
CA VAL A 331 -3.31 1.32 -24.91
C VAL A 331 -4.47 1.49 -23.92
N ARG A 332 -5.13 2.66 -23.91
CA ARG A 332 -6.33 2.91 -23.08
C ARG A 332 -7.45 1.92 -23.39
N THR A 333 -7.74 1.68 -24.67
CA THR A 333 -8.76 0.70 -25.08
C THR A 333 -8.40 -0.72 -24.63
N HIS A 334 -7.14 -1.14 -24.76
CA HIS A 334 -6.70 -2.43 -24.26
C HIS A 334 -6.87 -2.55 -22.75
N LEU A 335 -6.49 -1.53 -21.98
CA LEU A 335 -6.65 -1.52 -20.53
C LEU A 335 -8.12 -1.59 -20.09
N HIS A 336 -9.00 -0.83 -20.74
CA HIS A 336 -10.44 -0.91 -20.50
C HIS A 336 -10.96 -2.35 -20.72
N ASN A 337 -10.57 -2.98 -21.82
CA ASN A 337 -10.97 -4.35 -22.12
C ASN A 337 -10.37 -5.37 -21.14
N ILE A 338 -9.12 -5.18 -20.73
CA ILE A 338 -8.47 -6.01 -19.69
C ILE A 338 -9.27 -5.92 -18.40
N TYR A 339 -9.57 -4.71 -17.91
CA TYR A 339 -10.33 -4.52 -16.67
C TYR A 339 -11.70 -5.19 -16.74
N GLY A 340 -12.42 -5.02 -17.85
CA GLY A 340 -13.69 -5.70 -18.09
C GLY A 340 -13.57 -7.23 -18.08
N LYS A 341 -12.58 -7.79 -18.79
CA LYS A 341 -12.37 -9.25 -18.87
C LYS A 341 -11.92 -9.87 -17.56
N LEU A 342 -11.11 -9.16 -16.79
CA LEU A 342 -10.59 -9.67 -15.52
C LEU A 342 -11.58 -9.48 -14.37
N GLY A 343 -12.62 -8.66 -14.55
CA GLY A 343 -13.41 -8.10 -13.44
C GLY A 343 -12.57 -7.18 -12.55
N ALA A 344 -11.40 -6.78 -13.03
CA ALA A 344 -10.49 -5.92 -12.30
C ALA A 344 -11.02 -4.50 -12.33
N VAL A 345 -10.86 -3.83 -11.19
CA VAL A 345 -11.51 -2.54 -10.94
C VAL A 345 -10.62 -1.38 -11.32
N ASP A 346 -9.33 -1.69 -11.44
CA ASP A 346 -8.26 -0.78 -11.70
C ASP A 346 -6.98 -1.55 -12.06
N ARG A 347 -5.93 -0.80 -12.37
CA ARG A 347 -4.60 -1.32 -12.67
C ARG A 347 -4.04 -2.25 -11.60
N ALA A 348 -4.12 -1.86 -10.32
CA ALA A 348 -3.50 -2.60 -9.23
C ALA A 348 -4.15 -3.98 -9.09
N GLN A 349 -5.48 -4.00 -9.08
CA GLN A 349 -6.24 -5.24 -9.04
C GLN A 349 -6.05 -6.07 -10.31
N ALA A 350 -5.95 -5.45 -11.49
CA ALA A 350 -5.71 -6.20 -12.73
C ALA A 350 -4.36 -6.91 -12.71
N VAL A 351 -3.31 -6.23 -12.25
CA VAL A 351 -1.96 -6.80 -12.10
C VAL A 351 -1.96 -7.88 -11.03
N LEU A 352 -2.60 -7.65 -9.88
CA LEU A 352 -2.79 -8.66 -8.84
C LEU A 352 -3.47 -9.89 -9.44
N MET A 353 -4.69 -9.78 -9.95
CA MET A 353 -5.46 -10.90 -10.51
C MET A 353 -4.72 -11.66 -11.61
N ALA A 354 -3.90 -10.97 -12.41
CA ALA A 354 -3.12 -11.61 -13.46
C ALA A 354 -1.88 -12.35 -12.93
N ASN A 355 -1.21 -11.82 -11.91
CA ASN A 355 -0.18 -12.55 -11.17
C ASN A 355 -0.80 -13.78 -10.47
N GLU A 356 -1.97 -13.61 -9.85
CA GLU A 356 -2.67 -14.67 -9.10
C GLU A 356 -3.04 -15.86 -9.98
N ARG A 357 -3.39 -15.59 -11.24
CA ARG A 357 -3.77 -16.61 -12.24
C ARG A 357 -2.60 -17.05 -13.12
N GLY A 358 -1.38 -16.57 -12.85
CA GLY A 358 -0.17 -16.95 -13.57
C GLY A 358 -0.14 -16.52 -15.05
N TRP A 359 -0.81 -15.42 -15.40
CA TRP A 359 -0.84 -14.93 -16.77
C TRP A 359 0.35 -14.04 -17.13
N ILE A 360 0.92 -13.34 -16.14
CA ILE A 360 2.07 -12.43 -16.31
C ILE A 360 3.18 -12.72 -15.32
#